data_AF-A0A0E0G0K4-F1
#
_entry.id   AF-A0A0E0G0K4-F1
#
_cell.length_a   1.000
_cell.length_b   1.000
_cell.length_c   1.000
_cell.angle_alpha   90.00
_cell.angle_beta   90.00
_cell.angle_gamma   90.00
#
_symmetry.space_group_name_H-M   'P 1'
#
loop_
_entity.id
_entity.type
_entity.pdbx_description
1 polymer ?
#
loop_
_entity_poly.entity_id
_entity_poly.type
_entity_poly.pdbx_seq_one_letter_code
_entity_poly.pdbx_strand_id
1 'polypeptide(L)'
;MATSYCSISNPPLSKTSFPNKQVPGWVLRAISKGKGNYTGGIYTTTKRNLRTGFHVCAVNGGQGTRNVSGAEFPSDYTELLAQAKEAAESAFKDGKQLLEIEFPTAGLQSVPGDSEGGIEMTGSMLLIREFCDRFVPAEKATRTRIFFPEANEVSFARQSAFEGCSLKLDYLTKPSLFEDFGFTTKVKMSDRVRPEDEIFLVAYPYFNVNEMLVVEELYKEAIVSTDRKLIIFNGELDRIRMLVTFLNKREAALMMFENNYPPFFYPKLAELSKTFLPKLETVYYIHNFKGLKGGTLFRCYPGPWKVLRNIGGSFFCLHEQEEMPSLKEVALDILPSA
;
A
#
# COMPACT_ATOMS: atom_id res chain seq x y z
N MET A 1 51.45 -29.12 39.61
CA MET A 1 50.92 -27.74 39.64
C MET A 1 49.51 -27.79 39.08
N ALA A 2 48.56 -27.33 39.89
CA ALA A 2 47.13 -27.35 39.63
C ALA A 2 46.67 -26.00 39.09
N THR A 3 45.69 -26.01 38.18
CA THR A 3 44.65 -24.97 37.98
C THR A 3 43.68 -25.54 36.93
N SER A 4 42.55 -26.14 37.34
CA SER A 4 41.27 -25.56 37.79
C SER A 4 40.38 -25.09 36.63
N TYR A 5 39.38 -25.92 36.32
CA TYR A 5 38.17 -25.57 35.60
C TYR A 5 37.31 -24.64 36.46
N CYS A 6 36.81 -23.54 35.89
CA CYS A 6 35.78 -22.70 36.52
C CYS A 6 34.54 -22.63 35.64
N SER A 7 33.46 -23.22 36.16
CA SER A 7 32.07 -23.03 35.76
C SER A 7 31.54 -21.74 36.40
N ILE A 8 30.82 -20.90 35.64
CA ILE A 8 30.02 -19.76 36.14
C ILE A 8 28.79 -19.69 35.22
N SER A 9 27.66 -20.32 35.55
CA SER A 9 26.53 -19.84 36.38
C SER A 9 25.70 -18.71 35.73
N ASN A 10 24.45 -19.05 35.40
CA ASN A 10 23.41 -18.13 34.90
C ASN A 10 23.03 -17.11 35.98
N PRO A 11 22.76 -15.83 35.61
CA PRO A 11 22.24 -14.86 36.55
C PRO A 11 20.73 -15.08 36.83
N PRO A 12 20.25 -14.67 38.02
CA PRO A 12 18.88 -14.95 38.47
C PRO A 12 17.84 -14.01 37.84
N LEU A 13 16.68 -14.58 37.49
CA LEU A 13 15.44 -13.89 37.16
C LEU A 13 14.97 -13.03 38.35
N SER A 14 15.08 -11.71 38.24
CA SER A 14 14.40 -10.78 39.13
C SER A 14 12.95 -10.56 38.64
N LYS A 15 12.00 -10.99 39.47
CA LYS A 15 10.57 -10.67 39.32
C LYS A 15 10.37 -9.21 39.67
N THR A 16 10.10 -8.36 38.68
CA THR A 16 9.55 -7.02 38.91
C THR A 16 8.03 -7.09 38.88
N SER A 17 7.43 -6.79 40.03
CA SER A 17 6.00 -6.60 40.23
C SER A 17 5.54 -5.30 39.57
N PHE A 18 4.64 -5.39 38.60
CA PHE A 18 3.95 -4.22 38.06
C PHE A 18 2.87 -3.75 39.05
N PRO A 19 2.85 -2.45 39.41
CA PRO A 19 1.82 -1.91 40.28
C PRO A 19 0.50 -1.79 39.53
N ASN A 20 -0.52 -2.39 40.12
CA ASN A 20 -1.93 -2.24 39.81
C ASN A 20 -2.32 -0.75 39.85
N LYS A 21 -2.60 -0.16 38.69
CA LYS A 21 -3.28 1.14 38.59
C LYS A 21 -4.55 0.97 37.77
N GLN A 22 -5.64 0.82 38.53
CA GLN A 22 -7.00 1.13 38.07
C GLN A 22 -7.02 2.56 37.52
N VAL A 23 -7.59 2.73 36.32
CA VAL A 23 -7.98 4.03 35.79
C VAL A 23 -9.52 4.02 35.67
N PRO A 24 -10.22 5.10 36.07
CA PRO A 24 -11.65 5.05 36.38
C PRO A 24 -12.51 5.05 35.12
N GLY A 25 -13.61 4.30 35.17
CA GLY A 25 -14.64 4.28 34.15
C GLY A 25 -15.28 5.65 33.92
N TRP A 26 -15.54 5.96 32.66
CA TRP A 26 -16.44 7.05 32.28
C TRP A 26 -17.69 6.46 31.66
N VAL A 27 -18.78 6.77 32.33
CA VAL A 27 -20.15 6.34 32.13
C VAL A 27 -20.69 6.89 30.81
N LEU A 28 -21.20 6.00 29.95
CA LEU A 28 -22.10 6.33 28.86
C LEU A 28 -23.37 6.98 29.43
N ARG A 29 -23.53 8.29 29.25
CA ARG A 29 -24.79 8.97 29.56
C ARG A 29 -25.63 9.01 28.28
N ALA A 30 -26.66 8.17 28.26
CA ALA A 30 -27.71 8.18 27.27
C ALA A 30 -28.41 9.54 27.25
N ILE A 31 -28.62 10.13 26.06
CA ILE A 31 -29.51 11.27 25.88
C ILE A 31 -30.78 10.78 25.20
N SER A 32 -31.85 10.91 25.98
CA SER A 32 -33.24 10.66 25.67
C SER A 32 -33.80 11.65 24.62
N LYS A 33 -34.74 11.14 23.82
CA LYS A 33 -35.63 11.88 22.93
C LYS A 33 -36.36 13.03 23.67
N GLY A 34 -36.54 14.16 22.98
CA GLY A 34 -37.42 15.24 23.41
C GLY A 34 -37.84 16.13 22.23
N LYS A 35 -39.15 16.15 21.94
CA LYS A 35 -39.84 17.03 20.98
C LYS A 35 -39.82 18.49 21.46
N GLY A 36 -39.81 19.46 20.54
CA GLY A 36 -40.18 20.85 20.82
C GLY A 36 -39.98 21.80 19.64
N ASN A 37 -41.08 22.23 19.04
CA ASN A 37 -41.15 23.36 18.10
C ASN A 37 -40.83 24.70 18.79
N TYR A 38 -40.30 25.68 18.06
CA TYR A 38 -40.84 27.04 17.86
C TYR A 38 -39.75 28.05 17.40
N THR A 39 -40.03 28.67 16.24
CA THR A 39 -39.82 30.08 15.85
C THR A 39 -38.45 30.78 15.90
N GLY A 40 -38.02 31.22 14.71
CA GLY A 40 -37.90 32.66 14.40
C GLY A 40 -36.57 33.35 14.71
N GLY A 41 -35.75 33.55 13.67
CA GLY A 41 -34.59 34.43 13.71
C GLY A 41 -34.06 34.74 12.32
N ILE A 42 -34.56 35.82 11.72
CA ILE A 42 -34.09 36.39 10.45
C ILE A 42 -32.84 37.23 10.74
N TYR A 43 -31.72 36.93 10.08
CA TYR A 43 -30.64 37.87 9.87
C TYR A 43 -30.25 37.87 8.40
N THR A 44 -30.55 38.98 7.74
CA THR A 44 -30.10 39.32 6.39
C THR A 44 -28.73 39.99 6.45
N THR A 45 -27.75 39.45 5.72
CA THR A 45 -26.59 40.25 5.29
C THR A 45 -26.19 39.89 3.85
N THR A 46 -25.78 40.93 3.15
CA THR A 46 -25.80 41.21 1.71
C THR A 46 -24.80 40.40 0.87
N LYS A 47 -25.23 40.04 -0.35
CA LYS A 47 -24.43 39.43 -1.42
C LYS A 47 -23.21 40.27 -1.83
N ARG A 48 -22.08 39.60 -2.09
CA ARG A 48 -21.17 39.95 -3.20
C ARG A 48 -21.07 38.75 -4.14
N ASN A 49 -21.44 38.99 -5.40
CA ASN A 49 -21.35 38.03 -6.49
C ASN A 49 -19.90 37.89 -6.95
N LEU A 50 -19.38 36.66 -6.95
CA LEU A 50 -18.35 36.24 -7.90
C LEU A 50 -18.87 34.94 -8.53
N ARG A 51 -19.19 35.04 -9.82
CA ARG A 51 -19.67 33.93 -10.65
C ARG A 51 -18.48 33.05 -11.01
N THR A 52 -18.40 31.88 -10.41
CA THR A 52 -17.79 30.68 -11.03
C THR A 52 -18.80 29.56 -10.86
N GLY A 53 -19.39 29.13 -11.96
CA GLY A 53 -20.43 28.11 -11.96
C GLY A 53 -19.80 26.76 -11.65
N PHE A 54 -20.03 26.26 -10.44
CA PHE A 54 -19.86 24.84 -10.12
C PHE A 54 -21.21 24.16 -10.33
N HIS A 55 -21.26 23.19 -11.25
CA HIS A 55 -22.39 22.28 -11.36
C HIS A 55 -22.31 21.27 -10.21
N VAL A 56 -23.03 21.54 -9.12
CA VAL A 56 -23.31 20.54 -8.10
C VAL A 56 -24.48 19.69 -8.61
N CYS A 57 -24.19 18.51 -9.17
CA CYS A 57 -25.23 17.54 -9.48
C CYS A 57 -25.65 16.83 -8.20
N ALA A 58 -26.75 17.30 -7.59
CA ALA A 58 -27.47 16.51 -6.60
C ALA A 58 -28.24 15.41 -7.32
N VAL A 59 -27.87 14.14 -7.14
CA VAL A 59 -28.63 12.99 -7.64
C VAL A 59 -29.78 12.73 -6.67
N ASN A 60 -30.91 13.39 -6.91
CA ASN A 60 -32.18 12.93 -6.37
C ASN A 60 -32.62 11.70 -7.18
N GLY A 61 -33.01 10.63 -6.48
CA GLY A 61 -33.44 9.37 -7.07
C GLY A 61 -34.46 9.55 -8.18
N GLY A 62 -34.02 9.32 -9.40
CA GLY A 62 -34.82 9.27 -10.61
C GLY A 62 -34.18 8.30 -11.58
N GLN A 63 -34.90 7.26 -11.96
CA GLN A 63 -34.48 6.30 -12.99
C GLN A 63 -34.19 7.03 -14.29
N GLY A 64 -32.95 6.94 -14.78
CA GLY A 64 -32.61 7.26 -16.16
C GLY A 64 -31.51 8.28 -16.41
N THR A 65 -30.32 8.10 -15.82
CA THR A 65 -29.04 8.51 -16.43
C THR A 65 -27.94 7.57 -15.94
N ARG A 66 -27.83 6.41 -16.58
CA ARG A 66 -26.67 5.52 -16.46
C ARG A 66 -25.56 6.20 -17.27
N ASN A 67 -24.49 6.65 -16.61
CA ASN A 67 -23.09 6.73 -17.11
C ASN A 67 -22.20 7.53 -16.14
N VAL A 68 -21.53 6.82 -15.22
CA VAL A 68 -20.11 7.06 -14.90
C VAL A 68 -19.49 5.67 -14.86
N SER A 69 -18.89 5.26 -15.98
CA SER A 69 -18.26 3.94 -16.14
C SER A 69 -16.95 3.90 -15.36
N GLY A 70 -16.99 3.44 -14.11
CA GLY A 70 -15.81 3.11 -13.31
C GLY A 70 -16.23 2.44 -12.00
N ALA A 71 -15.35 1.63 -11.41
CA ALA A 71 -15.66 0.94 -10.16
C ALA A 71 -16.03 1.91 -9.03
N GLU A 72 -16.93 1.47 -8.16
CA GLU A 72 -17.28 2.15 -6.90
C GLU A 72 -16.27 1.80 -5.81
N PHE A 73 -16.18 2.63 -4.77
CA PHE A 73 -15.31 2.33 -3.63
C PHE A 73 -15.81 1.06 -2.92
N PRO A 74 -14.93 0.09 -2.61
CA PRO A 74 -15.37 -1.18 -2.04
C PRO A 74 -15.96 -1.02 -0.64
N SER A 75 -17.01 -1.79 -0.36
CA SER A 75 -17.65 -1.85 0.96
C SER A 75 -16.87 -2.68 1.98
N ASP A 76 -16.17 -3.73 1.52
CA ASP A 76 -15.34 -4.61 2.32
C ASP A 76 -14.13 -5.17 1.53
N TYR A 77 -13.27 -5.94 2.21
CA TYR A 77 -12.11 -6.55 1.56
C TYR A 77 -12.48 -7.63 0.53
N THR A 78 -13.66 -8.26 0.65
CA THR A 78 -14.11 -9.22 -0.35
C THR A 78 -14.42 -8.53 -1.67
N GLU A 79 -15.13 -7.40 -1.63
CA GLU A 79 -15.38 -6.58 -2.81
C GLU A 79 -14.07 -6.02 -3.36
N LEU A 80 -13.21 -5.47 -2.49
CA LEU A 80 -11.90 -4.95 -2.86
C LEU A 80 -11.07 -5.97 -3.64
N LEU A 81 -10.96 -7.20 -3.13
CA LEU A 81 -10.15 -8.25 -3.76
C LEU A 81 -10.75 -8.72 -5.09
N ALA A 82 -12.08 -8.67 -5.24
CA ALA A 82 -12.73 -8.93 -6.52
C ALA A 82 -12.40 -7.83 -7.55
N GLN A 83 -12.52 -6.56 -7.16
CA GLN A 83 -12.17 -5.42 -8.01
C GLN A 83 -10.68 -5.45 -8.40
N ALA A 84 -9.77 -5.70 -7.45
CA ALA A 84 -8.34 -5.79 -7.70
C ALA A 84 -7.99 -6.93 -8.67
N LYS A 85 -8.68 -8.08 -8.57
CA LYS A 85 -8.52 -9.20 -9.49
C LYS A 85 -8.93 -8.79 -10.92
N GLU A 86 -10.12 -8.23 -11.07
CA GLU A 86 -10.65 -7.81 -12.38
C GLU A 86 -9.76 -6.73 -13.03
N ALA A 87 -9.26 -5.79 -12.22
CA ALA A 87 -8.32 -4.77 -12.64
C ALA A 87 -7.00 -5.38 -13.15
N ALA A 88 -6.41 -6.32 -12.40
CA ALA A 88 -5.19 -7.01 -12.79
C ALA A 88 -5.38 -7.85 -14.07
N GLU A 89 -6.46 -8.63 -14.17
CA GLU A 89 -6.78 -9.41 -15.36
C GLU A 89 -6.96 -8.52 -16.60
N SER A 90 -7.63 -7.38 -16.44
CA SER A 90 -7.84 -6.42 -17.53
C SER A 90 -6.51 -5.81 -17.98
N ALA A 91 -5.66 -5.36 -17.05
CA ALA A 91 -4.35 -4.82 -17.40
C ALA A 91 -3.46 -5.87 -18.10
N PHE A 92 -3.50 -7.13 -17.67
CA PHE A 92 -2.77 -8.21 -18.36
C PHE A 92 -3.30 -8.50 -19.76
N LYS A 93 -4.62 -8.40 -19.99
CA LYS A 93 -5.23 -8.52 -21.34
C LYS A 93 -4.77 -7.37 -22.25
N ASP A 94 -4.57 -6.19 -21.66
CA ASP A 94 -4.07 -5.00 -22.36
C ASP A 94 -2.53 -5.00 -22.53
N GLY A 95 -1.86 -6.12 -22.23
CA GLY A 95 -0.44 -6.32 -22.47
C GLY A 95 0.49 -5.73 -21.41
N LYS A 96 -0.04 -5.27 -20.28
CA LYS A 96 0.78 -4.84 -19.14
C LYS A 96 1.39 -6.07 -18.48
N GLN A 97 2.67 -6.03 -18.12
CA GLN A 97 3.35 -7.18 -17.47
C GLN A 97 3.75 -6.90 -16.02
N LEU A 98 3.84 -5.62 -15.63
CA LEU A 98 4.32 -5.17 -14.35
C LEU A 98 3.25 -4.32 -13.68
N LEU A 99 2.61 -4.86 -12.65
CA LEU A 99 1.47 -4.24 -11.99
C LEU A 99 1.79 -3.87 -10.54
N GLU A 100 1.15 -2.82 -10.05
CA GLU A 100 1.12 -2.41 -8.65
C GLU A 100 -0.31 -2.47 -8.12
N ILE A 101 -0.45 -3.07 -6.94
CA ILE A 101 -1.67 -3.09 -6.14
C ILE A 101 -1.33 -2.57 -4.74
N GLU A 102 -2.02 -1.51 -4.31
CA GLU A 102 -1.77 -0.90 -2.99
C GLU A 102 -3.09 -0.53 -2.30
N PHE A 103 -3.27 -0.94 -1.06
CA PHE A 103 -4.46 -0.60 -0.27
C PHE A 103 -4.17 -0.75 1.23
N PRO A 104 -4.91 -0.06 2.11
CA PRO A 104 -4.74 -0.21 3.54
C PRO A 104 -5.06 -1.64 4.00
N THR A 105 -4.29 -2.15 4.96
CA THR A 105 -4.44 -3.52 5.50
C THR A 105 -5.04 -3.53 6.91
N ALA A 106 -4.98 -2.41 7.63
CA ALA A 106 -5.55 -2.25 8.97
C ALA A 106 -7.04 -1.86 8.97
N GLY A 107 -7.65 -1.75 7.79
CA GLY A 107 -9.06 -1.44 7.58
C GLY A 107 -9.24 -0.54 6.36
N LEU A 108 -10.34 -0.66 5.62
CA LEU A 108 -10.54 0.13 4.38
C LEU A 108 -10.47 1.65 4.57
N GLN A 109 -10.72 2.13 5.79
CA GLN A 109 -10.69 3.55 6.15
C GLN A 109 -9.44 3.93 6.96
N SER A 110 -8.55 2.98 7.26
CA SER A 110 -7.30 3.29 7.96
C SER A 110 -6.40 4.10 7.03
N VAL A 111 -5.64 5.02 7.60
CA VAL A 111 -4.59 5.73 6.87
C VAL A 111 -3.23 5.11 7.17
N PRO A 112 -2.21 5.39 6.35
CA PRO A 112 -0.85 4.93 6.64
C PRO A 112 -0.38 5.32 8.05
N GLY A 113 0.10 4.33 8.81
CA GLY A 113 0.59 4.50 10.18
C GLY A 113 -0.48 4.45 11.28
N ASP A 114 -1.73 4.07 10.96
CA ASP A 114 -2.75 3.78 11.98
C ASP A 114 -2.51 2.45 12.71
N SER A 115 -1.72 1.56 12.13
CA SER A 115 -1.38 0.27 12.70
C SER A 115 0.13 0.08 12.80
N GLU A 116 0.54 -0.92 13.57
CA GLU A 116 1.94 -1.30 13.69
C GLU A 116 2.38 -2.05 12.42
N GLY A 117 3.59 -1.77 11.94
CA GLY A 117 4.11 -2.38 10.70
C GLY A 117 4.02 -3.91 10.67
N GLY A 118 4.27 -4.60 11.80
CA GLY A 118 4.13 -6.06 11.87
C GLY A 118 2.69 -6.58 11.69
N ILE A 119 1.69 -5.80 12.14
CA ILE A 119 0.27 -6.12 11.95
C ILE A 119 -0.11 -5.88 10.48
N GLU A 120 0.38 -4.78 9.89
CA GLU A 120 0.13 -4.45 8.48
C GLU A 120 0.75 -5.49 7.53
N MET A 121 1.96 -5.98 7.83
CA MET A 121 2.61 -7.08 7.11
C MET A 121 1.80 -8.37 7.18
N THR A 122 1.36 -8.76 8.37
CA THR A 122 0.54 -9.97 8.56
C THR A 122 -0.81 -9.84 7.84
N GLY A 123 -1.45 -8.68 7.91
CA GLY A 123 -2.69 -8.39 7.17
C GLY A 123 -2.48 -8.44 5.65
N SER A 124 -1.38 -7.85 5.16
CA SER A 124 -1.00 -7.91 3.75
C SER A 124 -0.81 -9.36 3.28
N MET A 125 -0.13 -10.19 4.06
CA MET A 125 0.08 -11.61 3.76
C MET A 125 -1.24 -12.37 3.59
N LEU A 126 -2.20 -12.17 4.51
CA LEU A 126 -3.53 -12.79 4.42
C LEU A 126 -4.29 -12.32 3.18
N LEU A 127 -4.27 -11.02 2.89
CA LEU A 127 -4.95 -10.44 1.72
C LEU A 127 -4.31 -10.89 0.40
N ILE A 128 -2.98 -11.06 0.35
CA ILE A 128 -2.28 -11.66 -0.79
C ILE A 128 -2.73 -13.12 -0.99
N ARG A 129 -2.87 -13.89 0.10
CA ARG A 129 -3.35 -15.28 0.00
C ARG A 129 -4.75 -15.33 -0.60
N GLU A 130 -5.68 -14.52 -0.09
CA GLU A 130 -7.06 -14.45 -0.56
C GLU A 130 -7.14 -13.92 -2.01
N PHE A 131 -6.31 -12.95 -2.37
CA PHE A 131 -6.17 -12.49 -3.74
C PHE A 131 -5.75 -13.66 -4.65
N CYS A 132 -4.73 -14.42 -4.27
CA CYS A 132 -4.22 -15.54 -5.05
C CYS A 132 -5.29 -16.62 -5.26
N ASP A 133 -6.11 -16.93 -4.24
CA ASP A 133 -7.21 -17.90 -4.37
C ASP A 133 -8.24 -17.49 -5.43
N ARG A 134 -8.39 -16.19 -5.68
CA ARG A 134 -9.35 -15.65 -6.65
C ARG A 134 -8.73 -15.44 -8.03
N PHE A 135 -7.45 -15.06 -8.05
CA PHE A 135 -6.71 -14.63 -9.24
C PHE A 135 -5.97 -15.76 -9.94
N VAL A 136 -5.41 -16.72 -9.19
CA VAL A 136 -4.57 -17.80 -9.74
C VAL A 136 -5.44 -19.02 -9.98
N PRO A 137 -5.65 -19.45 -11.24
CA PRO A 137 -6.33 -20.71 -11.51
C PRO A 137 -5.59 -21.90 -10.89
N ALA A 138 -6.31 -22.95 -10.50
CA ALA A 138 -5.73 -24.10 -9.82
C ALA A 138 -4.58 -24.75 -10.62
N GLU A 139 -4.72 -24.82 -11.95
CA GLU A 139 -3.71 -25.34 -12.88
C GLU A 139 -2.44 -24.49 -12.96
N LYS A 140 -2.50 -23.23 -12.55
CA LYS A 140 -1.36 -22.31 -12.51
C LYS A 140 -0.76 -22.14 -11.11
N ALA A 141 -1.35 -22.72 -10.06
CA ALA A 141 -0.85 -22.56 -8.69
C ALA A 141 0.62 -22.96 -8.55
N THR A 142 1.02 -24.10 -9.11
CA THR A 142 2.42 -24.57 -9.10
C THR A 142 3.34 -23.80 -10.04
N ARG A 143 2.80 -22.92 -10.89
CA ARG A 143 3.50 -22.02 -11.81
C ARG A 143 3.50 -20.57 -11.30
N THR A 144 2.92 -20.33 -10.13
CA THR A 144 2.92 -19.01 -9.48
C THR A 144 3.89 -19.02 -8.31
N ARG A 145 4.73 -17.99 -8.24
CA ARG A 145 5.72 -17.81 -7.18
C ARG A 145 5.52 -16.49 -6.45
N ILE A 146 5.48 -16.56 -5.13
CA ILE A 146 5.38 -15.41 -4.25
C ILE A 146 6.75 -15.19 -3.59
N PHE A 147 7.28 -13.97 -3.74
CA PHE A 147 8.49 -13.52 -3.08
C PHE A 147 8.12 -12.66 -1.86
N PHE A 148 8.53 -13.11 -0.68
CA PHE A 148 8.49 -12.34 0.55
C PHE A 148 9.79 -11.54 0.74
N PRO A 149 9.83 -10.52 1.61
CA PRO A 149 11.08 -9.80 1.88
C PRO A 149 12.18 -10.75 2.40
N GLU A 150 11.88 -11.56 3.43
CA GLU A 150 12.86 -12.43 4.09
C GLU A 150 12.50 -13.92 4.21
N ALA A 151 13.52 -14.75 4.42
CA ALA A 151 13.37 -16.20 4.59
C ALA A 151 12.54 -16.59 5.83
N ASN A 152 12.62 -15.79 6.90
CA ASN A 152 11.82 -15.99 8.11
C ASN A 152 10.33 -15.79 7.81
N GLU A 153 9.98 -14.83 6.95
CA GLU A 153 8.60 -14.58 6.54
C GLU A 153 8.07 -15.69 5.64
N VAL A 154 8.91 -16.27 4.76
CA VAL A 154 8.53 -17.48 4.01
C VAL A 154 8.17 -18.61 4.96
N SER A 155 8.99 -18.80 6.00
CA SER A 155 8.78 -19.87 6.99
C SER A 155 7.48 -19.63 7.77
N PHE A 156 7.24 -18.39 8.20
CA PHE A 156 6.00 -17.99 8.86
C PHE A 156 4.77 -18.15 7.95
N ALA A 157 4.85 -17.70 6.69
CA ALA A 157 3.79 -17.81 5.71
C ALA A 157 3.39 -19.27 5.47
N ARG A 158 4.36 -20.17 5.31
CA ARG A 158 4.11 -21.62 5.13
C ARG A 158 3.42 -22.26 6.34
N GLN A 159 3.67 -21.74 7.54
CA GLN A 159 3.07 -22.25 8.79
C GLN A 159 1.74 -21.57 9.13
N SER A 160 1.32 -20.56 8.36
CA SER A 160 0.13 -19.76 8.64
C SER A 160 -0.75 -19.61 7.39
N ALA A 161 -0.77 -18.43 6.77
CA ALA A 161 -1.69 -18.07 5.68
C ALA A 161 -1.57 -19.00 4.46
N PHE A 162 -0.40 -19.58 4.21
CA PHE A 162 -0.11 -20.44 3.06
C PHE A 162 0.04 -21.92 3.42
N GLU A 163 -0.41 -22.34 4.61
CA GLU A 163 -0.43 -23.76 4.97
C GLU A 163 -1.25 -24.58 3.95
N GLY A 164 -0.68 -25.71 3.50
CA GLY A 164 -1.33 -26.59 2.51
C GLY A 164 -1.45 -26.01 1.09
N CYS A 165 -0.93 -24.82 0.83
CA CYS A 165 -1.04 -24.17 -0.48
C CYS A 165 -0.02 -24.73 -1.49
N SER A 166 -0.43 -24.85 -2.75
CA SER A 166 0.45 -25.28 -3.86
C SER A 166 1.27 -24.15 -4.48
N LEU A 167 1.07 -22.90 -4.04
CA LEU A 167 1.84 -21.74 -4.48
C LEU A 167 3.30 -21.88 -4.03
N LYS A 168 4.24 -21.54 -4.91
CA LYS A 168 5.67 -21.54 -4.56
C LYS A 168 5.98 -20.30 -3.74
N LEU A 169 6.58 -20.46 -2.57
CA LEU A 169 7.02 -19.33 -1.73
C LEU A 169 8.55 -19.25 -1.72
N ASP A 170 9.07 -18.05 -1.92
CA ASP A 170 10.49 -17.70 -1.94
C ASP A 170 10.69 -16.30 -1.33
N TYR A 171 11.92 -15.79 -1.27
CA TYR A 171 12.22 -14.49 -0.67
C TYR A 171 13.18 -13.63 -1.50
N LEU A 172 13.15 -12.32 -1.29
CA LEU A 172 13.96 -11.33 -2.01
C LEU A 172 15.37 -11.20 -1.44
N THR A 173 15.52 -11.25 -0.12
CA THR A 173 16.83 -11.06 0.50
C THR A 173 17.80 -12.16 0.07
N LYS A 174 19.01 -11.75 -0.29
CA LYS A 174 20.15 -12.67 -0.37
C LYS A 174 20.51 -12.97 1.08
N PRO A 175 20.71 -14.23 1.49
CA PRO A 175 21.10 -14.54 2.87
C PRO A 175 22.49 -13.95 3.13
N SER A 176 22.53 -12.68 3.55
CA SER A 176 23.73 -11.86 3.71
C SER A 176 23.90 -11.43 5.16
N LEU A 177 23.78 -12.37 6.10
CA LEU A 177 24.32 -12.19 7.46
C LEU A 177 25.75 -12.77 7.60
N PHE A 178 26.25 -13.48 6.57
CA PHE A 178 27.64 -13.95 6.48
C PHE A 178 28.43 -13.35 5.29
N GLU A 179 27.78 -12.62 4.37
CA GLU A 179 28.43 -12.02 3.19
C GLU A 179 29.26 -10.76 3.49
N ASP A 180 29.06 -10.11 4.65
CA ASP A 180 29.89 -8.98 5.09
C ASP A 180 31.36 -9.36 5.36
N PHE A 181 31.70 -10.65 5.33
CA PHE A 181 33.07 -11.17 5.50
C PHE A 181 33.74 -11.68 4.21
N GLY A 182 33.23 -11.33 3.03
CA GLY A 182 34.02 -11.43 1.78
C GLY A 182 34.28 -12.85 1.26
N PHE A 183 33.43 -13.83 1.59
CA PHE A 183 33.49 -15.17 0.98
C PHE A 183 32.14 -15.59 0.37
N THR A 184 32.18 -15.77 -0.96
CA THR A 184 31.37 -16.68 -1.83
C THR A 184 29.93 -16.37 -2.27
N THR A 185 29.76 -16.52 -3.60
CA THR A 185 28.56 -16.73 -4.46
C THR A 185 27.33 -15.83 -4.28
N LYS A 186 27.31 -14.72 -5.02
CA LYS A 186 26.08 -13.95 -5.33
C LYS A 186 25.02 -14.85 -5.99
N VAL A 187 24.01 -15.28 -5.24
CA VAL A 187 22.82 -15.93 -5.81
C VAL A 187 22.05 -14.88 -6.63
N LYS A 188 21.84 -15.14 -7.92
CA LYS A 188 21.05 -14.26 -8.80
C LYS A 188 19.57 -14.58 -8.68
N MET A 189 18.69 -13.62 -8.96
CA MET A 189 17.24 -13.91 -9.00
C MET A 189 16.90 -14.91 -10.10
N SER A 190 17.64 -14.91 -11.21
CA SER A 190 17.55 -15.94 -12.26
C SER A 190 17.68 -17.36 -11.73
N ASP A 191 18.46 -17.58 -10.67
CA ASP A 191 18.72 -18.92 -10.11
C ASP A 191 17.56 -19.41 -9.23
N ARG A 192 16.71 -18.50 -8.75
CA ARG A 192 15.55 -18.81 -7.91
C ARG A 192 14.28 -19.03 -8.73
N VAL A 193 14.22 -18.41 -9.91
CA VAL A 193 13.11 -18.54 -10.85
C VAL A 193 13.28 -19.79 -11.70
N ARG A 194 12.18 -20.51 -11.96
CA ARG A 194 12.19 -21.69 -12.84
C ARG A 194 11.61 -21.36 -14.22
N PRO A 195 11.99 -22.11 -15.28
CA PRO A 195 11.43 -21.93 -16.62
C PRO A 195 9.89 -22.01 -16.65
N GLU A 196 9.29 -22.85 -15.80
CA GLU A 196 7.84 -23.10 -15.76
C GLU A 196 7.05 -22.06 -14.94
N ASP A 197 7.74 -21.14 -14.26
CA ASP A 197 7.05 -20.06 -13.53
C ASP A 197 6.43 -19.08 -14.54
N GLU A 198 5.16 -18.75 -14.37
CA GLU A 198 4.39 -17.86 -15.26
C GLU A 198 4.00 -16.54 -14.57
N ILE A 199 3.73 -16.59 -13.27
CA ILE A 199 3.25 -15.45 -12.48
C ILE A 199 4.14 -15.27 -11.26
N PHE A 200 4.59 -14.04 -11.05
CA PHE A 200 5.35 -13.62 -9.88
C PHE A 200 4.57 -12.57 -9.10
N LEU A 201 4.55 -12.75 -7.79
CA LEU A 201 3.97 -11.82 -6.84
C LEU A 201 5.05 -11.43 -5.85
N VAL A 202 5.23 -10.14 -5.62
CA VAL A 202 6.15 -9.62 -4.61
C VAL A 202 5.31 -9.05 -3.49
N ALA A 203 5.45 -9.67 -2.32
CA ALA A 203 4.71 -9.34 -1.12
C ALA A 203 5.41 -8.19 -0.40
N TYR A 204 4.75 -7.03 -0.38
CA TYR A 204 5.02 -5.87 0.47
C TYR A 204 6.51 -5.54 0.69
N PRO A 205 7.26 -5.17 -0.37
CA PRO A 205 8.66 -4.74 -0.25
C PRO A 205 8.76 -3.34 0.38
N TYR A 206 8.24 -3.18 1.61
CA TYR A 206 7.97 -1.93 2.31
C TYR A 206 9.22 -1.05 2.37
N PHE A 207 9.28 -0.04 1.49
CA PHE A 207 10.33 0.98 1.43
C PHE A 207 11.76 0.46 1.69
N ASN A 208 12.11 -0.72 1.19
CA ASN A 208 13.45 -1.26 1.29
C ASN A 208 14.13 -1.19 -0.08
N VAL A 209 15.14 -0.30 -0.19
CA VAL A 209 15.91 -0.08 -1.42
C VAL A 209 16.50 -1.38 -1.96
N ASN A 210 17.06 -2.21 -1.07
CA ASN A 210 17.74 -3.43 -1.48
C ASN A 210 16.74 -4.44 -2.04
N GLU A 211 15.57 -4.59 -1.41
CA GLU A 211 14.49 -5.43 -1.93
C GLU A 211 14.00 -4.91 -3.28
N MET A 212 13.78 -3.60 -3.42
CA MET A 212 13.33 -3.02 -4.67
C MET A 212 14.34 -3.17 -5.82
N LEU A 213 15.65 -3.14 -5.52
CA LEU A 213 16.69 -3.46 -6.50
C LEU A 213 16.65 -4.92 -6.93
N VAL A 214 16.36 -5.84 -6.01
CA VAL A 214 16.16 -7.26 -6.33
C VAL A 214 14.89 -7.46 -7.16
N VAL A 215 13.83 -6.70 -6.90
CA VAL A 215 12.60 -6.71 -7.71
C VAL A 215 12.88 -6.19 -9.12
N GLU A 216 13.69 -5.13 -9.27
CA GLU A 216 14.13 -4.65 -10.58
C GLU A 216 15.00 -5.69 -11.31
N GLU A 217 15.91 -6.38 -10.61
CA GLU A 217 16.70 -7.52 -11.13
C GLU A 217 15.77 -8.62 -11.65
N LEU A 218 14.80 -9.05 -10.83
CA LEU A 218 13.78 -10.04 -11.20
C LEU A 218 13.00 -9.61 -12.44
N TYR A 219 12.57 -8.35 -12.51
CA TYR A 219 11.86 -7.84 -13.68
C TYR A 219 12.72 -7.92 -14.96
N LYS A 220 13.96 -7.43 -14.89
CA LYS A 220 14.88 -7.40 -16.05
C LYS A 220 15.22 -8.80 -16.54
N GLU A 221 15.47 -9.74 -15.63
CA GLU A 221 15.96 -11.08 -15.99
C GLU A 221 14.84 -12.08 -16.30
N ALA A 222 13.71 -12.00 -15.60
CA ALA A 222 12.66 -13.00 -15.71
C ALA A 222 11.42 -12.55 -16.48
N ILE A 223 11.20 -11.25 -16.70
CA ILE A 223 9.93 -10.71 -17.23
C ILE A 223 10.09 -10.10 -18.63
N VAL A 224 11.00 -9.14 -18.80
CA VAL A 224 11.07 -8.26 -20.00
C VAL A 224 11.10 -8.99 -21.35
N SER A 225 11.72 -10.17 -21.43
CA SER A 225 11.85 -10.95 -22.67
C SER A 225 10.91 -12.17 -22.73
N THR A 226 9.88 -12.21 -21.88
CA THR A 226 8.97 -13.34 -21.72
C THR A 226 7.51 -12.88 -21.71
N ASP A 227 6.56 -13.81 -21.63
CA ASP A 227 5.14 -13.54 -21.41
C ASP A 227 4.74 -13.56 -19.92
N ARG A 228 5.73 -13.69 -19.03
CA ARG A 228 5.51 -13.78 -17.58
C ARG A 228 5.02 -12.46 -17.01
N LYS A 229 4.41 -12.57 -15.84
CA LYS A 229 3.70 -11.48 -15.17
C LYS A 229 4.29 -11.21 -13.80
N LEU A 230 4.40 -9.94 -13.42
CA LEU A 230 4.90 -9.51 -12.12
C LEU A 230 3.91 -8.53 -11.47
N ILE A 231 3.49 -8.83 -10.25
CA ILE A 231 2.61 -7.98 -9.44
C ILE A 231 3.33 -7.63 -8.13
N ILE A 232 3.37 -6.35 -7.79
CA ILE A 232 3.84 -5.87 -6.48
C ILE A 232 2.63 -5.50 -5.63
N PHE A 233 2.51 -6.12 -4.46
CA PHE A 233 1.45 -5.82 -3.48
C PHE A 233 1.99 -4.95 -2.36
N ASN A 234 1.29 -3.87 -2.00
CA ASN A 234 1.53 -3.06 -0.80
C ASN A 234 3.02 -2.71 -0.58
N GLY A 235 3.68 -2.21 -1.62
CA GLY A 235 5.11 -1.88 -1.58
C GLY A 235 5.44 -0.53 -0.93
N GLU A 236 4.43 0.28 -0.60
CA GLU A 236 4.59 1.67 -0.17
C GLU A 236 5.46 2.48 -1.16
N LEU A 237 5.24 2.25 -2.46
CA LEU A 237 6.09 2.81 -3.51
C LEU A 237 6.00 4.33 -3.57
N ASP A 238 4.94 4.92 -3.02
CA ASP A 238 4.81 6.37 -2.90
C ASP A 238 5.85 7.01 -2.00
N ARG A 239 6.38 6.31 -0.99
CA ARG A 239 7.52 6.83 -0.23
C ARG A 239 8.73 7.01 -1.12
N ILE A 240 8.95 6.10 -2.08
CA ILE A 240 10.03 6.18 -3.06
C ILE A 240 9.73 7.27 -4.10
N ARG A 241 8.50 7.32 -4.64
CA ARG A 241 8.08 8.36 -5.59
C ARG A 241 8.20 9.76 -4.99
N MET A 242 7.80 9.93 -3.72
CA MET A 242 7.90 11.20 -3.00
C MET A 242 9.36 11.59 -2.75
N LEU A 243 10.17 10.67 -2.24
CA LEU A 243 11.59 10.93 -1.99
C LEU A 243 12.27 11.43 -3.27
N VAL A 244 12.07 10.72 -4.38
CA VAL A 244 12.70 11.10 -5.66
C VAL A 244 12.15 12.41 -6.21
N THR A 245 10.84 12.64 -6.10
CA THR A 245 10.24 13.93 -6.50
C THR A 245 10.86 15.08 -5.71
N PHE A 246 11.11 14.89 -4.40
CA PHE A 246 11.80 15.86 -3.55
C PHE A 246 13.24 16.08 -4.02
N LEU A 247 13.97 15.00 -4.31
CA LEU A 247 15.36 15.04 -4.79
C LEU A 247 15.52 15.68 -6.18
N ASN A 248 14.54 15.54 -7.08
CA ASN A 248 14.59 16.07 -8.45
C ASN A 248 14.11 17.53 -8.55
N LYS A 249 13.38 18.06 -7.56
CA LYS A 249 13.01 19.48 -7.54
C LYS A 249 14.28 20.30 -7.31
N ARG A 250 14.59 21.17 -8.29
CA ARG A 250 15.72 22.11 -8.31
C ARG A 250 15.82 23.01 -7.06
N GLU A 251 14.75 23.09 -6.28
CA GLU A 251 14.66 23.72 -4.94
C GLU A 251 15.50 23.02 -3.86
N ALA A 252 15.85 21.74 -4.02
CA ALA A 252 16.72 21.01 -3.08
C ALA A 252 18.14 21.59 -2.99
N ALA A 253 18.60 22.31 -4.02
CA ALA A 253 19.87 23.02 -3.97
C ALA A 253 19.80 24.29 -3.09
N LEU A 254 18.62 24.91 -2.96
CA LEU A 254 18.44 26.13 -2.15
C LEU A 254 18.14 25.83 -0.67
N MET A 255 17.57 24.66 -0.37
CA MET A 255 17.37 24.16 1.00
C MET A 255 18.60 23.47 1.61
N MET A 256 19.76 23.50 0.95
CA MET A 256 21.03 22.99 1.52
C MET A 256 21.51 23.72 2.79
N PHE A 257 20.83 24.79 3.22
CA PHE A 257 21.14 25.49 4.47
C PHE A 257 20.33 25.03 5.70
N GLU A 258 19.32 24.17 5.54
CA GLU A 258 18.53 23.66 6.67
C GLU A 258 18.30 22.14 6.55
N ASN A 259 19.28 21.34 7.01
CA ASN A 259 19.17 19.92 7.38
C ASN A 259 18.15 19.06 6.60
N ASN A 260 18.34 18.86 5.29
CA ASN A 260 17.68 17.73 4.61
C ASN A 260 18.43 17.19 3.37
N TYR A 261 18.31 15.88 3.18
CA TYR A 261 19.21 14.91 2.55
C TYR A 261 19.39 15.01 1.01
N PRO A 262 20.63 15.14 0.46
CA PRO A 262 20.89 15.20 -0.99
C PRO A 262 20.83 13.84 -1.74
N PRO A 263 20.53 13.85 -3.05
CA PRO A 263 20.36 12.65 -3.89
C PRO A 263 21.61 11.76 -4.00
N PHE A 264 22.79 12.35 -3.74
CA PHE A 264 24.06 11.63 -3.66
C PHE A 264 24.06 10.53 -2.59
N PHE A 265 23.25 10.64 -1.54
CA PHE A 265 23.19 9.61 -0.49
C PHE A 265 22.45 8.33 -0.93
N TYR A 266 21.65 8.39 -2.02
CA TYR A 266 20.87 7.24 -2.50
C TYR A 266 20.79 7.16 -4.04
N PRO A 267 21.94 7.04 -4.74
CA PRO A 267 21.99 7.03 -6.21
C PRO A 267 21.16 5.90 -6.81
N LYS A 268 21.12 4.74 -6.14
CA LYS A 268 20.35 3.56 -6.56
C LYS A 268 18.84 3.81 -6.54
N LEU A 269 18.32 4.57 -5.56
CA LEU A 269 16.90 4.95 -5.52
C LEU A 269 16.55 5.97 -6.60
N ALA A 270 17.44 6.94 -6.83
CA ALA A 270 17.28 7.91 -7.89
C ALA A 270 17.31 7.26 -9.29
N GLU A 271 18.05 6.17 -9.46
CA GLU A 271 18.04 5.34 -10.66
C GLU A 271 16.74 4.54 -10.77
N LEU A 272 16.38 3.77 -9.75
CA LEU A 272 15.19 2.91 -9.71
C LEU A 272 13.89 3.67 -10.03
N SER A 273 13.76 4.88 -9.52
CA SER A 273 12.62 5.76 -9.79
C SER A 273 12.54 6.31 -11.22
N LYS A 274 13.65 6.33 -11.96
CA LYS A 274 13.69 6.74 -13.36
C LYS A 274 13.55 5.55 -14.31
N THR A 275 14.07 4.38 -13.93
CA THR A 275 14.20 3.22 -14.83
C THR A 275 13.17 2.13 -14.60
N PHE A 276 12.65 2.00 -13.37
CA PHE A 276 11.80 0.89 -12.97
C PHE A 276 10.40 1.35 -12.57
N LEU A 277 10.26 2.32 -11.66
CA LEU A 277 8.93 2.76 -11.20
C LEU A 277 8.00 3.26 -12.32
N PRO A 278 8.46 3.99 -13.34
CA PRO A 278 7.58 4.42 -14.44
C PRO A 278 7.06 3.27 -15.32
N LYS A 279 7.57 2.04 -15.16
CA LYS A 279 7.09 0.86 -15.87
C LYS A 279 5.97 0.13 -15.13
N LEU A 280 5.73 0.45 -13.85
CA LEU A 280 4.62 -0.10 -13.09
C LEU A 280 3.31 0.51 -13.56
N GLU A 281 2.34 -0.33 -13.87
CA GLU A 281 0.96 0.09 -14.02
C GLU A 281 0.24 -0.08 -12.68
N THR A 282 -0.20 1.03 -12.08
CA THR A 282 -1.00 0.97 -10.85
C THR A 282 -2.44 0.57 -11.20
N VAL A 283 -2.77 -0.69 -10.97
CA VAL A 283 -4.06 -1.25 -11.39
C VAL A 283 -5.14 -1.12 -10.32
N TYR A 284 -4.74 -1.13 -9.06
CA TYR A 284 -5.67 -0.97 -7.95
C TYR A 284 -4.99 -0.23 -6.80
N TYR A 285 -5.60 0.87 -6.36
CA TYR A 285 -4.98 1.76 -5.38
C TYR A 285 -6.01 2.38 -4.44
N ILE A 286 -5.74 2.35 -3.14
CA ILE A 286 -6.48 3.08 -2.11
C ILE A 286 -5.49 3.77 -1.17
N HIS A 287 -5.59 5.09 -1.07
CA HIS A 287 -4.86 5.88 -0.07
C HIS A 287 -5.79 6.87 0.63
N ASN A 288 -5.92 6.71 1.94
CA ASN A 288 -6.77 7.53 2.77
C ASN A 288 -6.00 8.71 3.38
N PHE A 289 -6.60 9.89 3.32
CA PHE A 289 -6.08 11.13 3.89
C PHE A 289 -6.82 11.48 5.19
N LYS A 290 -6.06 11.78 6.24
CA LYS A 290 -6.58 12.29 7.52
C LYS A 290 -7.00 13.76 7.40
N GLY A 291 -7.85 14.19 8.34
CA GLY A 291 -8.17 15.60 8.59
C GLY A 291 -9.64 15.94 8.40
N LEU A 292 -10.01 17.18 8.74
CA LEU A 292 -11.40 17.67 8.65
C LEU A 292 -11.98 17.57 7.23
N LYS A 293 -11.13 17.76 6.22
CA LYS A 293 -11.44 17.63 4.80
C LYS A 293 -10.84 16.36 4.18
N GLY A 294 -10.63 15.32 5.00
CA GLY A 294 -10.09 14.04 4.56
C GLY A 294 -10.87 13.42 3.40
N GLY A 295 -10.26 12.43 2.77
CA GLY A 295 -10.79 11.75 1.60
C GLY A 295 -9.89 10.60 1.19
N THR A 296 -10.12 10.07 0.00
CA THR A 296 -9.44 8.87 -0.48
C THR A 296 -9.03 9.05 -1.92
N LEU A 297 -7.75 8.81 -2.24
CA LEU A 297 -7.31 8.61 -3.62
C LEU A 297 -7.57 7.15 -3.98
N PHE A 298 -8.33 6.93 -5.04
CA PHE A 298 -8.79 5.62 -5.48
C PHE A 298 -8.47 5.38 -6.97
N ARG A 299 -8.02 4.17 -7.29
CA ARG A 299 -7.84 3.68 -8.66
C ARG A 299 -8.37 2.26 -8.76
N CYS A 300 -9.12 1.99 -9.82
CA CYS A 300 -9.45 0.63 -10.26
C CYS A 300 -9.40 0.59 -11.79
N TYR A 301 -8.37 -0.04 -12.33
CA TYR A 301 -8.14 -0.16 -13.77
C TYR A 301 -9.32 -0.90 -14.45
N PRO A 302 -9.74 -0.50 -15.66
CA PRO A 302 -9.18 0.55 -16.52
C PRO A 302 -9.73 1.96 -16.23
N GLY A 303 -10.46 2.17 -15.13
CA GLY A 303 -11.01 3.47 -14.78
C GLY A 303 -9.94 4.50 -14.37
N PRO A 304 -10.28 5.81 -14.39
CA PRO A 304 -9.35 6.88 -14.04
C PRO A 304 -9.01 6.88 -12.54
N TRP A 305 -8.03 7.69 -12.16
CA TRP A 305 -7.82 8.05 -10.76
C TRP A 305 -8.97 8.93 -10.27
N LYS A 306 -9.45 8.67 -9.06
CA LYS A 306 -10.54 9.41 -8.43
C LYS A 306 -10.12 9.90 -7.06
N VAL A 307 -10.47 11.13 -6.73
CA VAL A 307 -10.43 11.63 -5.35
C VAL A 307 -11.84 11.59 -4.79
N LEU A 308 -12.05 10.77 -3.77
CA LEU A 308 -13.34 10.51 -3.17
C LEU A 308 -13.42 11.15 -1.78
N ARG A 309 -14.63 11.51 -1.35
CA ARG A 309 -14.92 11.93 0.02
C ARG A 309 -16.06 11.11 0.60
N ASN A 310 -15.84 10.58 1.80
CA ASN A 310 -16.86 9.87 2.56
C ASN A 310 -17.73 10.88 3.32
N ILE A 311 -19.02 10.94 3.00
CA ILE A 311 -20.02 11.75 3.70
C ILE A 311 -21.11 10.81 4.17
N GLY A 312 -21.20 10.58 5.48
CA GLY A 312 -22.25 9.74 6.06
C GLY A 312 -22.21 8.27 5.62
N GLY A 313 -21.04 7.73 5.28
CA GLY A 313 -20.86 6.36 4.82
C GLY A 313 -20.97 6.18 3.30
N SER A 314 -21.25 7.26 2.56
CA SER A 314 -21.32 7.26 1.09
C SER A 314 -20.13 8.00 0.48
N PHE A 315 -19.54 7.43 -0.58
CA PHE A 315 -18.40 8.03 -1.28
C PHE A 315 -18.86 8.91 -2.44
N PHE A 316 -18.42 10.17 -2.45
CA PHE A 316 -18.66 11.12 -3.52
C PHE A 316 -17.37 11.44 -4.26
N CYS A 317 -17.38 11.38 -5.59
CA CYS A 317 -16.24 11.77 -6.40
C CYS A 317 -16.11 13.29 -6.45
N LEU A 318 -14.95 13.80 -6.06
CA LEU A 318 -14.60 15.23 -6.08
C LEU A 318 -13.79 15.61 -7.32
N HIS A 319 -12.97 14.69 -7.81
CA HIS A 319 -12.05 14.91 -8.93
C HIS A 319 -11.70 13.59 -9.61
N GLU A 320 -11.54 13.62 -10.93
CA GLU A 320 -11.11 12.48 -11.74
C GLU A 320 -10.03 12.90 -12.74
N GLN A 321 -9.02 12.05 -12.94
CA GLN A 321 -7.97 12.26 -13.94
C GLN A 321 -7.30 10.94 -14.38
N GLU A 322 -6.70 10.93 -15.57
CA GLU A 322 -6.07 9.72 -16.12
C GLU A 322 -4.71 9.40 -15.49
N GLU A 323 -3.91 10.43 -15.22
CA GLU A 323 -2.57 10.32 -14.62
C GLU A 323 -2.66 10.32 -13.09
N MET A 324 -1.76 9.61 -12.42
CA MET A 324 -1.73 9.56 -10.95
C MET A 324 -1.42 10.95 -10.37
N PRO A 325 -2.32 11.57 -9.57
CA PRO A 325 -2.00 12.82 -8.88
C PRO A 325 -0.98 12.57 -7.78
N SER A 326 -0.16 13.57 -7.47
CA SER A 326 0.73 13.44 -6.32
C SER A 326 -0.05 13.48 -5.00
N LEU A 327 0.39 12.75 -3.97
CA LEU A 327 -0.25 12.80 -2.64
C LEU A 327 -0.32 14.24 -2.08
N LYS A 328 0.68 15.09 -2.41
CA LYS A 328 0.70 16.51 -2.03
C LYS A 328 -0.42 17.30 -2.72
N GLU A 329 -0.60 17.12 -4.01
CA GLU A 329 -1.65 17.78 -4.80
C GLU A 329 -3.04 17.39 -4.29
N VAL A 330 -3.27 16.10 -4.03
CA VAL A 330 -4.54 15.64 -3.46
C VAL A 330 -4.80 16.30 -2.11
N ALA A 331 -3.80 16.30 -1.22
CA ALA A 331 -3.95 16.81 0.14
C ALA A 331 -4.08 18.33 0.23
N LEU A 332 -3.40 19.09 -0.63
CA LEU A 332 -3.31 20.56 -0.51
C LEU A 332 -4.21 21.30 -1.50
N ASP A 333 -4.46 20.73 -2.68
CA ASP A 333 -5.13 21.45 -3.76
C ASP A 333 -6.54 20.89 -4.00
N ILE A 334 -6.70 19.56 -4.05
CA ILE A 334 -7.99 18.94 -4.40
C ILE A 334 -8.92 18.85 -3.19
N LEU A 335 -8.50 18.16 -2.13
CA LEU A 335 -9.35 17.96 -0.94
C LEU A 335 -9.76 19.28 -0.27
N PRO A 336 -8.87 20.29 -0.10
CA PRO A 336 -9.27 21.53 0.56
C PRO A 336 -10.20 22.41 -0.27
N SER A 337 -10.15 22.32 -1.60
CA SER A 337 -10.95 23.15 -2.52
C SER A 337 -12.40 22.67 -2.66
N ALA A 338 -12.68 21.42 -2.28
CA ALA A 338 -14.00 20.80 -2.31
C ALA A 338 -14.85 21.04 -1.04
#